data_AF-A0A4Y7PIT9-F1
#
_entry.id   AF-A0A4Y7PIT9-F1
#
_cell.length_a   1.000
_cell.length_b   1.000
_cell.length_c   1.000
_cell.angle_alpha   90.00
_cell.angle_beta   90.00
_cell.angle_gamma   90.00
#
_symmetry.space_group_name_H-M   'P 1'
#
loop_
_entity.id
_entity.type
_entity.pdbx_description
1 polymer ?
#
loop_
_entity_poly.entity_id
_entity_poly.type
_entity_poly.pdbx_seq_one_letter_code
_entity_poly.pdbx_strand_id
1 'polypeptide(L)'
;MGAYASIYRAEKKRSNEIDCIIEEDSKKYRAKRKILLLGSGESGKSTIMKQLKIIHQNGCSQEELLKYRLPVYQNVVESAQAIVNAMRKLCVDPILSANRVHADKIIDYKVEASPNFIFSEE
;
A
#
# COMPACT_ATOMS: atom_id res chain seq x y z
N MET A 1 32.95 -44.02 12.03
CA MET A 1 33.64 -42.79 12.51
C MET A 1 33.83 -41.72 11.42
N GLY A 2 34.13 -42.07 10.15
CA GLY A 2 34.39 -41.07 9.10
C GLY A 2 33.22 -40.17 8.67
N ALA A 3 31.97 -40.69 8.66
CA ALA A 3 30.80 -39.93 8.20
C ALA A 3 30.37 -38.79 9.15
N TYR A 4 30.57 -38.95 10.46
CA TYR A 4 30.28 -37.90 11.45
C TYR A 4 31.25 -36.72 11.31
N ALA A 5 32.51 -36.99 11.01
CA ALA A 5 33.53 -35.95 10.82
C ALA A 5 33.28 -35.12 9.54
N SER A 6 32.75 -35.73 8.48
CA SER A 6 32.37 -35.00 7.26
C SER A 6 31.14 -34.12 7.45
N ILE A 7 30.13 -34.61 8.18
CA ILE A 7 28.93 -33.83 8.52
C ILE A 7 29.31 -32.61 9.39
N TYR A 8 30.11 -32.82 10.43
CA TYR A 8 30.58 -31.74 11.31
C TYR A 8 31.40 -30.67 10.56
N ARG A 9 32.24 -31.08 9.59
CA ARG A 9 32.97 -30.13 8.74
C ARG A 9 32.04 -29.34 7.81
N ALA A 10 31.00 -29.97 7.26
CA ALA A 10 30.03 -29.31 6.41
C ALA A 10 29.17 -28.31 7.21
N GLU A 11 28.72 -28.69 8.41
CA GLU A 11 28.00 -27.79 9.33
C GLU A 11 28.87 -26.62 9.77
N LYS A 12 30.14 -26.86 10.09
CA LYS A 12 31.07 -25.79 10.45
C LYS A 12 31.34 -24.82 9.29
N LYS A 13 31.45 -25.32 8.05
CA LYS A 13 31.54 -24.45 6.86
C LYS A 13 30.28 -23.60 6.69
N ARG A 14 29.10 -24.22 6.82
CA ARG A 14 27.83 -23.50 6.75
C ARG A 14 27.71 -22.44 7.85
N SER A 15 28.15 -22.75 9.07
CA SER A 15 28.18 -21.78 10.18
C SER A 15 29.09 -20.59 9.86
N ASN A 16 30.31 -20.84 9.38
CA ASN A 16 31.24 -19.78 9.01
C ASN A 16 30.72 -18.91 7.85
N GLU A 17 30.03 -19.51 6.87
CA GLU A 17 29.39 -18.77 5.78
C GLU A 17 28.27 -17.86 6.30
N ILE A 18 27.45 -18.36 7.23
CA ILE A 18 26.39 -17.57 7.89
C ILE A 18 27.01 -16.42 8.68
N ASP A 19 28.06 -16.67 9.46
CA ASP A 19 28.75 -15.63 10.25
C ASP A 19 29.32 -14.52 9.36
N CYS A 20 29.88 -14.89 8.20
CA CYS A 20 30.36 -13.93 7.20
C CYS A 20 29.23 -13.04 6.66
N ILE A 21 28.09 -13.64 6.28
CA ILE A 21 26.91 -12.91 5.79
C ILE A 21 26.38 -11.95 6.87
N ILE A 22 26.30 -12.41 8.13
CA ILE A 22 25.85 -11.58 9.25
C ILE A 22 26.76 -10.36 9.43
N GLU A 23 28.08 -10.55 9.32
CA GLU A 23 29.03 -9.45 9.48
C GLU A 23 28.91 -8.43 8.34
N GLU A 24 28.75 -8.89 7.09
CA GLU A 24 28.51 -8.03 5.94
C GLU A 24 27.20 -7.24 6.07
N ASP A 25 26.12 -7.89 6.47
CA ASP A 25 24.81 -7.24 6.65
C ASP A 25 24.84 -6.26 7.82
N SER A 26 25.59 -6.56 8.89
CA SER A 26 25.84 -5.63 9.99
C SER A 26 26.55 -4.36 9.53
N LYS A 27 27.58 -4.50 8.66
CA LYS A 27 28.28 -3.35 8.07
C LYS A 27 27.35 -2.51 7.19
N LYS A 28 26.56 -3.16 6.31
CA LYS A 28 25.55 -2.48 5.46
C LYS A 28 24.49 -1.77 6.29
N TYR A 29 24.02 -2.41 7.36
CA TYR A 29 23.00 -1.86 8.24
C TYR A 29 23.50 -0.64 9.03
N ARG A 30 24.74 -0.69 9.53
CA ARG A 30 25.39 0.47 10.19
C ARG A 30 25.56 1.66 9.25
N ALA A 31 25.83 1.41 7.97
CA ALA A 31 25.94 2.47 6.96
C ALA A 31 24.57 3.06 6.55
N LYS A 32 23.45 2.38 6.83
CA LYS A 32 22.11 2.81 6.42
C LYS A 32 21.59 3.91 7.34
N ARG A 33 21.33 5.09 6.76
CA ARG A 33 20.64 6.19 7.47
C ARG A 33 19.15 5.90 7.58
N LYS A 34 18.60 6.02 8.79
CA LYS A 34 17.17 5.88 9.07
C LYS A 34 16.54 7.25 9.33
N ILE A 35 15.39 7.50 8.72
CA ILE A 35 14.62 8.73 8.88
C ILE A 35 13.23 8.32 9.38
N LEU A 36 12.73 8.99 10.41
CA LEU A 36 11.39 8.82 10.94
C LEU A 36 10.55 10.04 10.58
N LEU A 37 9.44 9.82 9.87
CA LEU A 37 8.45 10.85 9.57
C LEU A 37 7.34 10.80 10.63
N LEU A 38 7.25 11.85 11.44
CA LEU A 38 6.22 12.01 12.47
C LEU A 38 5.14 12.99 12.02
N GLY A 39 3.90 12.79 12.46
CA GLY A 39 2.77 13.67 12.18
C GLY A 39 1.43 13.01 12.52
N SER A 40 0.37 13.80 12.64
CA SER A 40 -1.01 13.34 12.89
C SER A 40 -1.52 12.42 11.77
N GLY A 41 -2.64 11.71 12.01
CA GLY A 41 -3.35 11.02 10.93
C GLY A 41 -3.54 11.94 9.71
N GLU A 42 -3.42 11.39 8.51
CA GLU A 42 -3.67 12.10 7.24
C GLU A 42 -2.73 13.28 6.91
N SER A 43 -1.70 13.55 7.72
CA SER A 43 -0.73 14.65 7.53
C SER A 43 0.17 14.56 6.27
N GLY A 44 -0.11 13.65 5.32
CA GLY A 44 0.66 13.51 4.09
C GLY A 44 1.96 12.70 4.19
N LYS A 45 2.23 12.01 5.31
CA LYS A 45 3.45 11.16 5.46
C LYS A 45 3.60 10.14 4.33
N SER A 46 2.52 9.47 3.96
CA SER A 46 2.48 8.51 2.85
C SER A 46 2.78 9.19 1.51
N THR A 47 2.34 10.45 1.35
CA THR A 47 2.62 11.25 0.15
C THR A 47 4.10 11.57 0.04
N ILE A 48 4.76 11.98 1.14
CA ILE A 48 6.20 12.23 1.17
C ILE A 48 6.98 10.96 0.81
N MET A 49 6.60 9.81 1.37
CA MET A 49 7.25 8.54 1.03
C MET A 49 7.05 8.14 -0.43
N LYS A 50 5.85 8.36 -1.01
CA LYS A 50 5.61 8.16 -2.44
C LYS A 50 6.50 9.07 -3.29
N GLN A 51 6.67 10.33 -2.93
CA GLN A 51 7.56 11.27 -3.64
C GLN A 51 9.03 10.86 -3.53
N LEU A 52 9.48 10.43 -2.34
CA LEU A 52 10.85 9.93 -2.16
C LEU A 52 11.13 8.75 -3.09
N LYS A 53 10.16 7.84 -3.23
CA LYS A 53 10.23 6.72 -4.16
C LYS A 53 10.33 7.16 -5.62
N ILE A 54 9.52 8.11 -6.05
CA ILE A 54 9.55 8.65 -7.42
C ILE A 54 10.94 9.20 -7.75
N ILE A 55 11.53 9.96 -6.83
CA ILE A 55 12.83 10.62 -7.06
C ILE A 55 14.01 9.65 -6.97
N HIS A 56 13.97 8.64 -6.09
CA HIS A 56 15.15 7.83 -5.74
C HIS A 56 15.07 6.33 -6.09
N GLN A 57 13.91 5.82 -6.51
CA GLN A 57 13.69 4.38 -6.76
C GLN A 57 13.03 4.11 -8.12
N ASN A 58 13.35 4.91 -9.14
CA ASN A 58 12.86 4.74 -10.52
C ASN A 58 11.33 4.73 -10.66
N GLY A 59 10.60 5.42 -9.78
CA GLY A 59 9.15 5.54 -9.87
C GLY A 59 8.37 4.36 -9.27
N CYS A 60 7.13 4.20 -9.74
CA CYS A 60 6.24 3.11 -9.37
C CYS A 60 6.27 2.04 -10.46
N SER A 61 6.37 0.77 -10.06
CA SER A 61 6.27 -0.36 -11.00
C SER A 61 4.83 -0.54 -11.49
N GLN A 62 4.65 -1.20 -12.65
CA GLN A 62 3.32 -1.48 -13.20
C GLN A 62 2.46 -2.31 -12.23
N GLU A 63 3.05 -3.28 -11.54
CA GLU A 63 2.36 -4.08 -10.52
C GLU A 63 1.85 -3.22 -9.36
N GLU A 64 2.59 -2.19 -8.96
CA GLU A 64 2.16 -1.27 -7.90
C GLU A 64 1.06 -0.32 -8.37
N LEU A 65 1.11 0.14 -9.62
CA LEU A 65 0.04 0.93 -10.21
C LEU A 65 -1.28 0.14 -10.24
N LEU A 66 -1.23 -1.15 -10.58
CA LEU A 66 -2.39 -2.04 -10.53
C LEU A 66 -2.95 -2.16 -9.11
N LYS A 67 -2.08 -2.24 -8.09
CA LYS A 67 -2.50 -2.25 -6.68
C LYS A 67 -3.16 -0.95 -6.23
N TYR A 68 -2.87 0.19 -6.86
CA TYR A 68 -3.52 1.47 -6.55
C TYR A 68 -4.91 1.63 -7.14
N ARG A 69 -5.29 0.81 -8.13
CA ARG A 69 -6.59 0.92 -8.82
C ARG A 69 -7.77 0.79 -7.85
N LEU A 70 -7.77 -0.24 -7.01
CA LEU A 70 -8.83 -0.47 -6.03
C LEU A 70 -8.92 0.66 -4.98
N PRO A 71 -7.82 1.07 -4.32
CA PRO A 71 -7.83 2.23 -3.41
C PRO A 71 -8.33 3.53 -4.05
N VAL A 72 -7.96 3.80 -5.31
CA VAL A 72 -8.44 5.00 -6.02
C VAL A 72 -9.96 4.96 -6.16
N TYR A 73 -10.50 3.81 -6.55
CA TYR A 73 -11.93 3.64 -6.74
C TYR A 73 -12.71 3.71 -5.42
N GLN A 74 -12.21 3.04 -4.38
CA GLN A 74 -12.75 3.13 -3.02
C GLN A 74 -12.80 4.58 -2.54
N ASN A 75 -11.70 5.34 -2.69
CA ASN A 75 -11.65 6.75 -2.31
C ASN A 75 -12.70 7.61 -3.03
N VAL A 76 -12.94 7.37 -4.33
CA VAL A 76 -13.95 8.10 -5.09
C VAL A 76 -15.36 7.79 -4.59
N VAL A 77 -15.69 6.50 -4.39
CA VAL A 77 -17.00 6.07 -3.90
C VAL A 77 -17.23 6.58 -2.47
N GLU A 78 -16.27 6.40 -1.57
CA GLU A 78 -16.35 6.86 -0.19
C GLU A 78 -16.48 8.38 -0.10
N SER A 79 -15.74 9.13 -0.92
CA SER A 79 -15.88 10.59 -0.98
C SER A 79 -17.27 11.01 -1.45
N ALA A 80 -17.81 10.36 -2.49
CA ALA A 80 -19.15 10.64 -2.99
C ALA A 80 -20.23 10.30 -1.93
N GLN A 81 -20.10 9.17 -1.25
CA GLN A 81 -20.98 8.79 -0.14
C GLN A 81 -20.89 9.78 1.02
N ALA A 82 -19.69 10.25 1.35
CA ALA A 82 -19.49 11.27 2.39
C ALA A 82 -20.23 12.57 2.04
N ILE A 83 -20.16 13.01 0.78
CA ILE A 83 -20.89 14.20 0.29
C ILE A 83 -22.39 14.00 0.41
N VAL A 84 -22.93 12.87 -0.10
CA VAL A 84 -24.38 12.59 -0.03
C VAL A 84 -24.86 12.52 1.42
N ASN A 85 -24.09 11.87 2.30
CA ASN A 85 -24.42 11.80 3.72
C ASN A 85 -24.37 13.19 4.38
N ALA A 86 -23.43 14.05 4.02
CA ALA A 86 -23.38 15.42 4.50
C ALA A 86 -24.58 16.24 4.01
N MET A 87 -24.97 16.11 2.74
CA MET A 87 -26.17 16.76 2.19
C MET A 87 -27.43 16.38 2.97
N ARG A 88 -27.62 15.07 3.26
CA ARG A 88 -28.75 14.57 4.07
C ARG A 88 -28.72 15.14 5.49
N LYS A 89 -27.54 15.19 6.14
CA LYS A 89 -27.39 15.76 7.49
C LYS A 89 -27.67 17.26 7.56
N LEU A 90 -27.32 18.00 6.50
CA LEU A 90 -27.53 19.44 6.39
C LEU A 90 -28.89 19.81 5.79
N CYS A 91 -29.74 18.82 5.47
CA CYS A 91 -31.02 19.00 4.78
C CYS A 91 -30.90 19.82 3.47
N VAL A 92 -29.80 19.61 2.74
CA VAL A 92 -29.55 20.25 1.43
C VAL A 92 -29.92 19.30 0.32
N ASP A 93 -30.83 19.74 -0.55
CA ASP A 93 -31.23 18.98 -1.72
C ASP A 93 -30.33 19.26 -2.94
N PRO A 94 -30.13 18.28 -3.83
CA PRO A 94 -29.53 18.53 -5.14
C PRO A 94 -30.36 19.55 -5.92
N ILE A 95 -29.66 20.47 -6.61
CA ILE A 95 -30.30 21.48 -7.48
C ILE A 95 -31.22 20.82 -8.52
N LEU A 96 -30.75 19.72 -9.11
CA LEU A 96 -31.54 18.91 -10.03
C LEU A 96 -32.21 17.77 -9.29
N SER A 97 -33.54 17.76 -9.27
CA SER A 97 -34.36 16.74 -8.59
C SER A 97 -34.08 15.32 -9.08
N ALA A 98 -33.72 15.14 -10.36
CA ALA A 98 -33.33 13.85 -10.92
C ALA A 98 -32.12 13.22 -10.20
N ASN A 99 -31.23 14.04 -9.61
CA ASN A 99 -30.05 13.56 -8.92
C ASN A 99 -30.34 12.87 -7.58
N ARG A 100 -31.57 12.98 -7.05
CA ARG A 100 -31.95 12.24 -5.83
C ARG A 100 -31.81 10.73 -6.02
N VAL A 101 -32.23 10.22 -7.18
CA VAL A 101 -32.10 8.79 -7.51
C VAL A 101 -30.62 8.38 -7.62
N HIS A 102 -29.77 9.25 -8.16
CA HIS A 102 -28.33 8.99 -8.23
C HIS A 102 -27.67 9.02 -6.85
N ALA A 103 -28.09 9.92 -5.96
CA ALA A 103 -27.61 9.99 -4.59
C ALA A 103 -27.94 8.71 -3.80
N ASP A 104 -29.14 8.17 -3.97
CA ASP A 104 -29.54 6.90 -3.35
C ASP A 104 -28.70 5.73 -3.89
N LYS A 105 -28.50 5.67 -5.21
CA LYS A 105 -27.61 4.67 -5.84
C LYS A 105 -26.18 4.74 -5.31
N ILE A 106 -25.62 5.94 -5.12
CA ILE A 106 -24.25 6.14 -4.60
C ILE A 106 -24.13 5.59 -3.17
N ILE A 107 -25.14 5.78 -2.34
CA ILE A 107 -25.15 5.29 -0.96
C ILE A 107 -25.19 3.76 -0.89
N ASP A 108 -25.97 3.13 -1.77
CA ASP A 108 -26.10 1.67 -1.79
C ASP A 108 -24.93 0.97 -2.48
N TYR A 109 -24.16 1.71 -3.29
CA TYR A 109 -23.06 1.15 -4.06
C TYR A 109 -21.90 0.69 -3.16
N LYS A 110 -21.43 -0.54 -3.38
CA LYS A 110 -20.27 -1.11 -2.70
C LYS A 110 -19.24 -1.57 -3.71
N VAL A 111 -17.99 -1.21 -3.48
CA VAL A 111 -16.87 -1.67 -4.28
C VAL A 111 -16.57 -3.12 -3.93
N GLU A 112 -16.70 -4.03 -4.90
CA GLU A 112 -16.23 -5.42 -4.72
C GLU A 112 -14.70 -5.46 -4.72
N ALA A 113 -14.13 -5.95 -3.63
CA ALA A 113 -12.69 -6.08 -3.45
C ALA A 113 -12.14 -7.33 -4.15
N SER A 114 -12.19 -7.35 -5.48
CA SER A 114 -11.49 -8.35 -6.29
C SER A 114 -10.07 -7.87 -6.62
N PRO A 115 -9.01 -8.68 -6.42
CA PRO A 115 -7.66 -8.34 -6.87
C PRO A 115 -7.55 -8.24 -8.40
N ASN A 116 -8.54 -8.77 -9.14
CA ASN A 116 -8.73 -8.60 -10.57
C ASN A 116 -9.92 -7.68 -10.86
N PHE A 117 -10.06 -6.56 -10.14
CA PHE A 117 -11.08 -5.57 -10.48
C PHE A 117 -10.82 -5.06 -11.90
N ILE A 118 -11.64 -5.55 -12.83
CA ILE A 118 -11.69 -5.16 -14.23
C ILE A 118 -12.98 -4.35 -14.35
N PHE A 119 -12.92 -3.23 -15.07
CA PHE A 119 -14.14 -2.51 -15.40
C PHE A 119 -14.98 -3.47 -16.24
N SER A 120 -16.20 -3.77 -15.80
CA SER A 120 -17.18 -4.34 -16.70
C SER A 120 -17.24 -3.42 -17.92
N GLU A 121 -16.90 -3.93 -19.10
CA GLU A 121 -17.19 -3.24 -20.36
C GLU A 121 -18.71 -3.25 -20.52
N GLU A 122 -19.33 -2.14 -20.10
CA GLU A 122 -20.58 -1.66 -20.69
C GLU A 122 -20.27 -0.44 -21.56
#